data_AF-A0AAJ1Z487-F1
#
_entry.id   AF-A0AAJ1Z487-F1
#
_cell.length_a   1.000
_cell.length_b   1.000
_cell.length_c   1.000
_cell.angle_alpha   90.00
_cell.angle_beta   90.00
_cell.angle_gamma   90.00
#
_symmetry.space_group_name_H-M   'P 1'
#
loop_
_entity.id
_entity.type
_entity.pdbx_description
1 polymer ?
#
loop_
_entity_poly.entity_id
_entity_poly.type
_entity_poly.pdbx_seq_one_letter_code
_entity_poly.pdbx_strand_id
1 'polypeptide(L)'
;MEVTSITNGEGVEFIDGRPNFTPWSKGSIKFKEGMLDGSNNDFNLVYEKIMQLKGSKSKNQGKAWLKEKGLTPHHKSSTEIELIPTDLHANIPHIGSASDLRGGK
;
A
#
# COMPACT_ATOMS: atom_id res chain seq x y z
N MET A 1 -12.23 2.65 -11.39
CA MET A 1 -12.69 1.24 -11.40
C MET A 1 -13.59 1.08 -10.19
N GLU A 2 -14.62 0.23 -10.28
CA GLU A 2 -15.48 -0.05 -9.13
C GLU A 2 -14.90 -1.22 -8.34
N VAL A 3 -15.09 -1.25 -7.01
CA VAL A 3 -14.58 -2.31 -6.12
C VAL A 3 -14.95 -3.70 -6.67
N THR A 4 -16.20 -3.88 -7.09
CA THR A 4 -16.72 -5.14 -7.63
C THR A 4 -15.99 -5.59 -8.89
N SER A 5 -15.48 -4.68 -9.73
CA SER A 5 -14.70 -5.06 -10.91
C SER A 5 -13.27 -5.46 -10.57
N ILE A 6 -12.76 -5.06 -9.40
CA ILE A 6 -11.44 -5.47 -8.90
C ILE A 6 -11.56 -6.80 -8.16
N THR A 7 -12.62 -6.98 -7.38
CA THR A 7 -12.84 -8.19 -6.57
C THR A 7 -13.58 -9.30 -7.30
N ASN A 8 -14.07 -9.06 -8.51
CA ASN A 8 -14.95 -9.97 -9.24
C ASN A 8 -16.18 -10.39 -8.41
N GLY A 9 -16.68 -9.49 -7.55
CA GLY A 9 -17.79 -9.76 -6.65
C GLY A 9 -17.42 -10.53 -5.39
N GLU A 10 -16.16 -10.92 -5.20
CA GLU A 10 -15.69 -11.49 -3.94
C GLU A 10 -15.68 -10.41 -2.84
N GLY A 11 -16.08 -10.81 -1.63
CA GLY A 11 -15.98 -9.95 -0.45
C GLY A 11 -14.53 -9.82 0.01
N VAL A 12 -14.18 -8.66 0.56
CA VAL A 12 -12.88 -8.48 1.21
C VAL A 12 -12.93 -9.15 2.58
N GLU A 13 -12.09 -10.16 2.79
CA GLU A 13 -11.93 -10.82 4.08
C GLU A 13 -11.31 -9.85 5.10
N PHE A 14 -11.77 -9.92 6.35
CA PHE A 14 -11.15 -9.21 7.46
C PHE A 14 -10.53 -10.21 8.43
N ILE A 15 -9.22 -10.07 8.69
CA ILE A 15 -8.46 -10.87 9.64
C ILE A 15 -8.14 -9.95 10.82
N ASP A 16 -8.52 -10.34 12.03
CA ASP A 16 -8.36 -9.55 13.26
C ASP A 16 -8.86 -8.10 13.13
N GLY A 17 -9.99 -7.92 12.44
CA GLY A 17 -10.61 -6.61 12.22
C GLY A 17 -9.95 -5.74 11.16
N ARG A 18 -8.98 -6.27 10.40
CA ARG A 18 -8.27 -5.56 9.31
C ARG A 18 -8.54 -6.21 7.96
N PRO A 19 -8.73 -5.43 6.89
CA PRO A 19 -8.95 -5.99 5.56
C PRO A 19 -7.70 -6.70 5.06
N ASN A 20 -7.89 -7.90 4.51
CA ASN A 20 -6.87 -8.64 3.80
C ASN A 20 -6.90 -8.23 2.32
N PHE A 21 -6.06 -7.27 1.92
CA PHE A 21 -5.96 -6.84 0.53
C PHE A 21 -5.03 -7.69 -0.34
N THR A 22 -4.30 -8.64 0.24
CA THR A 22 -3.28 -9.44 -0.45
C THR A 22 -3.78 -10.09 -1.75
N PRO A 23 -5.00 -10.66 -1.84
CA PRO A 23 -5.50 -11.25 -3.10
C PRO A 23 -5.55 -10.28 -4.29
N TRP A 24 -5.68 -8.98 -4.02
CA TRP A 24 -5.81 -7.94 -5.05
C TRP A 24 -4.55 -7.06 -5.19
N SER A 25 -3.52 -7.31 -4.38
CA SER A 25 -2.23 -6.62 -4.45
C SER A 25 -1.61 -6.75 -5.84
N LYS A 26 -1.08 -5.65 -6.37
CA LYS A 26 -0.34 -5.63 -7.65
C LYS A 26 1.17 -5.74 -7.46
N GLY A 27 1.61 -6.00 -6.24
CA GLY A 27 3.00 -6.18 -5.87
C GLY A 27 3.27 -5.68 -4.45
N SER A 28 4.43 -6.02 -3.91
CA SER A 28 4.88 -5.51 -2.62
C SER A 28 6.32 -5.02 -2.67
N ILE A 29 6.65 -4.13 -1.73
CA ILE A 29 7.99 -3.62 -1.51
C ILE A 29 8.40 -3.99 -0.09
N LYS A 30 9.51 -4.71 0.01
CA LYS A 30 10.09 -5.13 1.29
C LYS A 30 11.14 -4.13 1.75
N PHE A 31 11.11 -3.83 3.03
CA PHE A 31 12.06 -2.98 3.73
C PHE A 31 12.76 -3.79 4.82
N LYS A 32 13.94 -3.33 5.24
CA LYS A 32 14.60 -3.92 6.40
C LYS A 32 13.83 -3.56 7.66
N GLU A 33 13.96 -4.38 8.69
CA GLU A 33 13.41 -4.09 10.01
C GLU A 33 13.89 -2.73 10.52
N GLY A 34 12.97 -1.97 11.14
CA GLY A 34 13.21 -0.63 11.67
C GLY A 34 13.27 0.50 10.62
N MET A 35 13.11 0.21 9.33
CA MET A 35 13.03 1.26 8.29
C MET A 35 11.66 1.93 8.18
N LEU A 36 10.60 1.21 8.54
CA LEU A 36 9.23 1.72 8.53
C LEU A 36 8.83 2.08 9.95
N ASP A 37 8.27 3.26 10.12
CA ASP A 37 7.80 3.78 11.42
C ASP A 37 6.29 4.06 11.45
N GLY A 38 5.60 3.75 10.35
CA GLY A 38 4.17 4.00 10.18
C GLY A 38 3.85 5.47 9.91
N SER A 39 4.84 6.35 9.78
CA SER A 39 4.60 7.74 9.40
C SER A 39 4.36 7.87 7.89
N ASN A 40 3.91 9.07 7.48
CA ASN A 40 3.81 9.40 6.06
C ASN A 40 5.17 9.35 5.32
N ASN A 41 6.29 9.40 6.05
CA ASN A 41 7.61 9.32 5.44
C ASN A 41 7.91 7.93 4.84
N ASP A 42 7.26 6.87 5.33
CA ASP A 42 7.36 5.53 4.75
C ASP A 42 6.97 5.52 3.26
N PHE A 43 5.97 6.32 2.89
CA PHE A 43 5.57 6.46 1.49
C PHE A 43 6.62 7.15 0.63
N ASN A 44 7.46 8.02 1.22
CA ASN A 44 8.60 8.59 0.49
C ASN A 44 9.63 7.51 0.15
N LEU A 45 9.84 6.53 1.03
CA LEU A 45 10.72 5.39 0.78
C LEU A 45 10.15 4.50 -0.34
N VAL A 46 8.83 4.30 -0.36
CA VAL A 46 8.12 3.62 -1.46
C VAL A 46 8.33 4.35 -2.78
N TYR A 47 8.09 5.67 -2.82
CA TYR A 47 8.29 6.46 -4.04
C TYR A 47 9.73 6.43 -4.53
N GLU A 48 10.71 6.41 -3.62
CA GLU A 48 12.12 6.27 -3.96
C GLU A 48 12.44 4.89 -4.56
N LYS A 49 11.88 3.80 -4.01
CA LYS A 49 12.07 2.48 -4.61
C LYS A 49 11.44 2.36 -5.99
N ILE A 50 10.26 2.92 -6.19
CA ILE A 50 9.63 2.93 -7.52
C ILE A 50 10.45 3.77 -8.49
N MET A 51 10.94 4.93 -8.07
CA MET A 51 11.85 5.75 -8.87
C MET A 51 13.08 4.94 -9.32
N GLN A 52 13.73 4.23 -8.40
CA GLN A 52 14.90 3.38 -8.70
C GLN A 52 14.53 2.25 -9.69
N LEU A 53 13.43 1.54 -9.45
CA LEU A 53 12.97 0.43 -10.31
C LEU A 53 12.56 0.87 -11.71
N LYS A 54 12.11 2.12 -11.87
CA LYS A 54 11.69 2.67 -13.17
C LYS A 54 12.78 3.47 -13.89
N GLY A 55 13.99 3.56 -13.30
CA GLY A 55 15.08 4.37 -13.86
C GLY A 55 14.74 5.87 -13.93
N SER A 56 13.83 6.33 -13.07
CA SER A 56 13.37 7.71 -13.02
C SER A 56 14.34 8.61 -12.24
N LYS A 57 14.28 9.92 -12.50
CA LYS A 57 15.22 10.89 -11.88
C LYS A 57 14.70 11.54 -10.59
N SER A 58 13.45 11.32 -10.20
CA SER A 58 12.89 11.92 -8.98
C SER A 58 11.83 11.06 -8.31
N LYS A 59 11.72 11.19 -6.97
CA LYS A 59 10.68 10.53 -6.17
C LYS A 59 9.27 10.91 -6.63
N ASN A 60 9.09 12.15 -7.11
CA ASN A 60 7.82 12.61 -7.65
C ASN A 60 7.39 11.81 -8.89
N GLN A 61 8.32 11.33 -9.71
CA GLN A 61 7.99 10.44 -10.82
C GLN A 61 7.56 9.05 -10.31
N GLY A 62 8.16 8.55 -9.24
CA GLY A 62 7.69 7.31 -8.59
C GLY A 62 6.27 7.44 -8.04
N LYS A 63 5.95 8.55 -7.38
CA LYS A 63 4.59 8.88 -6.94
C LYS A 63 3.61 9.02 -8.11
N ALA A 64 4.01 9.74 -9.16
CA ALA A 64 3.19 9.92 -10.36
C ALA A 64 2.91 8.58 -11.05
N TRP A 65 3.89 7.68 -11.11
CA TRP A 65 3.73 6.35 -11.68
C TRP A 65 2.68 5.52 -10.92
N LEU A 66 2.71 5.53 -9.58
CA LEU A 66 1.67 4.86 -8.79
C LEU A 66 0.28 5.42 -9.08
N LYS A 67 0.16 6.76 -9.14
CA LYS A 67 -1.10 7.43 -9.46
C LYS A 67 -1.59 7.05 -10.86
N GLU A 68 -0.72 7.02 -11.86
CA GLU A 68 -1.05 6.60 -13.23
C GLU A 68 -1.54 5.14 -13.26
N LYS A 69 -0.96 4.26 -12.44
CA LYS A 69 -1.39 2.86 -12.32
C LYS A 69 -2.60 2.66 -11.41
N GLY A 70 -3.12 3.70 -10.77
CA GLY A 70 -4.22 3.59 -9.81
C GLY A 70 -3.85 2.70 -8.61
N LEU A 71 -2.63 2.86 -8.07
CA LEU A 71 -2.13 2.08 -6.94
C LEU A 71 -1.87 2.96 -5.71
N THR A 72 -2.32 2.48 -4.56
CA THR A 72 -2.09 3.06 -3.24
C THR A 72 -1.15 2.14 -2.44
N PRO A 73 0.00 2.64 -1.96
CA PRO A 73 0.82 1.92 -1.00
C PRO A 73 0.08 1.72 0.32
N HIS A 74 0.05 0.48 0.82
CA HIS A 74 -0.66 0.09 2.04
C HIS A 74 0.27 -0.73 2.94
N HIS A 75 0.41 -0.34 4.21
CA HIS A 75 1.20 -1.11 5.18
C HIS A 75 0.56 -2.46 5.44
N LYS A 76 1.25 -3.54 5.04
CA LYS A 76 0.89 -4.91 5.37
C LYS A 76 1.46 -5.31 6.74
N SER A 77 2.72 -4.94 6.97
CA SER A 77 3.47 -5.25 8.20
C SER A 77 4.48 -4.15 8.52
N SER A 78 5.32 -4.37 9.54
CA SER A 78 6.45 -3.50 9.89
C SER A 78 7.58 -3.48 8.85
N THR A 79 7.55 -4.36 7.86
CA THR A 79 8.62 -4.52 6.86
C THR A 79 8.12 -4.64 5.43
N GLU A 80 6.80 -4.60 5.21
CA GLU A 80 6.22 -4.80 3.89
C GLU A 80 5.08 -3.82 3.60
N ILE A 81 5.18 -3.17 2.45
CA ILE A 81 4.13 -2.34 1.87
C ILE A 81 3.57 -3.04 0.63
N GLU A 82 2.25 -3.24 0.57
CA GLU A 82 1.56 -3.73 -0.62
C GLU A 82 1.09 -2.56 -1.51
N LEU A 83 1.00 -2.80 -2.81
CA LEU A 83 0.49 -1.84 -3.79
C LEU A 83 -0.93 -2.26 -4.18
N ILE A 84 -1.91 -1.63 -3.55
CA ILE A 84 -3.33 -2.01 -3.67
C ILE A 84 -4.02 -1.11 -4.70
N PRO A 85 -4.91 -1.63 -5.56
CA PRO A 85 -5.76 -0.79 -6.40
C PRO A 85 -6.44 0.31 -5.58
N THR A 86 -6.27 1.57 -5.98
CA THR A 86 -6.70 2.74 -5.22
C THR A 86 -8.21 2.71 -4.96
N ASP A 87 -9.01 2.29 -5.93
CA ASP A 87 -10.46 2.22 -5.77
C ASP A 87 -10.88 1.16 -4.75
N LEU A 88 -10.16 0.03 -4.67
CA LEU A 88 -10.40 -0.97 -3.61
C LEU A 88 -10.02 -0.38 -2.24
N HIS A 89 -8.81 0.18 -2.13
CA HIS A 89 -8.31 0.73 -0.88
C HIS A 89 -9.19 1.88 -0.33
N ALA A 90 -9.70 2.76 -1.20
CA ALA A 90 -10.46 3.94 -0.80
C ALA A 90 -11.89 3.62 -0.33
N ASN A 91 -12.45 2.49 -0.75
CA ASN A 91 -13.86 2.15 -0.50
C ASN A 91 -14.06 1.08 0.58
N ILE A 92 -12.98 0.55 1.17
CA ILE A 92 -13.04 -0.38 2.28
C ILE A 92 -12.63 0.35 3.56
N PRO A 93 -13.52 0.52 4.56
CA PRO A 93 -13.18 1.16 5.82
C PRO A 93 -12.13 0.35 6.57
N HIS A 94 -11.03 0.98 6.97
CA HIS A 94 -10.00 0.30 7.76
C HIS A 94 -9.05 1.25 8.50
N ILE A 95 -8.42 0.71 9.53
CA ILE A 95 -7.21 1.28 10.15
C ILE A 95 -6.02 0.57 9.50
N GLY A 96 -5.15 1.31 8.82
CA GLY A 96 -3.94 0.71 8.24
C GLY A 96 -2.98 0.22 9.33
N SER A 97 -2.16 -0.80 9.02
CA SER A 97 -1.16 -1.35 9.95
C SER A 97 -0.07 -0.33 10.34
N ALA A 98 -0.02 0.81 9.65
CA ALA A 98 0.77 1.98 10.05
C ALA A 98 0.42 2.48 11.47
N SER A 99 -0.80 2.25 11.95
CA SER A 99 -1.19 2.59 13.32
C SER A 99 -0.42 1.78 14.36
N ASP A 100 -0.19 0.50 14.09
CA ASP A 100 0.45 -0.43 15.02
C ASP A 100 1.92 -0.06 15.23
N LEU A 101 2.58 0.35 14.15
CA LEU A 101 3.95 0.88 14.16
C LEU A 101 4.10 2.14 15.02
N ARG A 102 3.02 2.92 15.19
CA ARG A 102 3.00 4.10 16.05
C ARG A 102 2.53 3.80 17.48
N GLY A 103 2.34 2.52 17.83
CA GLY A 103 1.84 2.08 19.13
C GLY A 103 0.32 2.24 19.31
N GLY A 104 -0.43 2.41 18.22
CA GLY A 104 -1.88 2.40 18.24
C GLY A 104 -2.41 1.00 18.58
N LYS A 105 -3.37 0.93 19.51
CA LYS A 105 -4.14 -0.29 19.81
C LYS A 105 -5.45 -0.27 19.04
#